data_AF-A0A3C1JBS3-F1
#
_entry.id   AF-A0A3C1JBS3-F1
#
_cell.length_a   1.000
_cell.length_b   1.000
_cell.length_c   1.000
_cell.angle_alpha   90.00
_cell.angle_beta   90.00
_cell.angle_gamma   90.00
#
_symmetry.space_group_name_H-M   'P 1'
#
loop_
_entity.id
_entity.type
_entity.pdbx_description
1 polymer ?
#
loop_
_entity_poly.entity_id
_entity_poly.type
_entity_poly.pdbx_seq_one_letter_code
_entity_poly.pdbx_strand_id
1 'polypeptide(L)'
;MTGVLFHGPEVFDSGWAARFKRAFPRGRFMLAGTMSRTALHDSGLEGVAAPGLQPSACLKLLGKKCSALLIATASKSEKSGLTFGGLVTGRAGLKLPVVQAECAGPVYAAHAGACPPRLAAALGKLGFLRTRAPETRIELWNEGGALCRRLTTCAKGDFILVDGIVVGRANGTEVVLVARDRAITELRGVTVKPHGLEKVRRLGGVDLAAAKLASTRTLRRGGRARILKAAGKGVVFIDHAGMHVYALAEKAAGAVTVGDDTTAVAGDILRRYGVPVVGIVDGDGDGIHQGGSLAPGSVVLTVKADDREGLRVRRLIFRGSGRTGKSFSRVRSEIEHLLSGVLLGRRQVMESCKICS
;
A
#
# COMPACT_ATOMS: atom_id res chain seq x y z
N MET A 1 -17.82 -3.98 23.19
CA MET A 1 -17.36 -2.87 22.31
C MET A 1 -16.93 -3.45 20.97
N THR A 2 -17.29 -2.83 19.85
CA THR A 2 -16.91 -3.30 18.50
C THR A 2 -15.60 -2.66 18.06
N GLY A 3 -14.64 -3.46 17.62
CA GLY A 3 -13.45 -2.98 16.91
C GLY A 3 -13.69 -3.02 15.40
N VAL A 4 -13.38 -1.95 14.68
CA VAL A 4 -13.54 -1.86 13.23
C VAL A 4 -12.16 -1.70 12.59
N LEU A 5 -11.79 -2.63 11.71
CA LEU A 5 -10.59 -2.57 10.89
C LEU A 5 -10.95 -2.18 9.46
N PHE A 6 -10.50 -1.02 9.01
CA PHE A 6 -10.60 -0.58 7.63
C PHE A 6 -9.40 -1.08 6.81
N HIS A 7 -9.66 -1.56 5.60
CA HIS A 7 -8.59 -1.92 4.65
C HIS A 7 -9.00 -1.63 3.20
N GLY A 8 -8.03 -1.10 2.44
CA GLY A 8 -8.23 -0.58 1.08
C GLY A 8 -8.59 0.92 1.12
N PRO A 9 -8.01 1.76 0.26
CA PRO A 9 -8.34 3.19 0.23
C PRO A 9 -9.81 3.45 -0.11
N GLU A 10 -10.43 2.59 -0.91
CA GLU A 10 -11.79 2.76 -1.42
C GLU A 10 -12.83 2.86 -0.29
N VAL A 11 -12.61 2.26 0.88
CA VAL A 11 -13.54 2.36 2.02
C VAL A 11 -13.60 3.79 2.58
N PHE A 12 -12.53 4.56 2.43
CA PHE A 12 -12.48 5.98 2.80
C PHE A 12 -12.97 6.85 1.64
N ASP A 13 -12.48 6.61 0.43
CA ASP A 13 -12.80 7.42 -0.75
C ASP A 13 -14.29 7.41 -1.10
N SER A 14 -14.99 6.30 -0.82
CA SER A 14 -16.45 6.17 -1.01
C SER A 14 -17.29 6.70 0.16
N GLY A 15 -16.66 7.14 1.26
CA GLY A 15 -17.34 7.62 2.46
C GLY A 15 -17.90 6.52 3.38
N TRP A 16 -17.69 5.23 3.07
CA TRP A 16 -18.13 4.13 3.93
C TRP A 16 -17.52 4.16 5.32
N ALA A 17 -16.23 4.53 5.45
CA ALA A 17 -15.57 4.68 6.74
C ALA A 17 -16.31 5.67 7.66
N ALA A 18 -16.78 6.81 7.12
CA ALA A 18 -17.58 7.77 7.87
C ALA A 18 -18.93 7.19 8.32
N ARG A 19 -19.61 6.43 7.45
CA ARG A 19 -20.88 5.77 7.76
C ARG A 19 -20.72 4.75 8.88
N PHE A 20 -19.67 3.92 8.83
CA PHE A 20 -19.35 2.98 9.90
C PHE A 20 -19.04 3.67 11.22
N LYS A 21 -18.29 4.78 11.21
CA LYS A 21 -18.04 5.56 12.43
C LYS A 21 -19.34 6.06 13.07
N ARG A 22 -20.27 6.57 12.26
CA ARG A 22 -21.60 6.99 12.75
C ARG A 22 -22.43 5.83 13.29
N ALA A 23 -22.37 4.66 12.64
CA ALA A 23 -23.09 3.47 13.08
C ALA A 23 -22.52 2.85 14.37
N PHE A 24 -21.23 3.07 14.65
CA PHE A 24 -20.54 2.54 15.82
C PHE A 24 -19.88 3.66 16.66
N PRO A 25 -20.66 4.56 17.29
CA PRO A 25 -20.11 5.76 17.95
C PRO A 25 -19.14 5.45 19.11
N ARG A 26 -19.28 4.28 19.75
CA ARG A 26 -18.37 3.78 20.80
C ARG A 26 -17.35 2.76 20.27
N GLY A 27 -17.19 2.69 18.95
CA GLY A 27 -16.28 1.76 18.28
C GLY A 27 -14.82 2.18 18.41
N ARG A 28 -13.92 1.18 18.35
CA ARG A 28 -12.49 1.43 18.17
C ARG A 28 -12.14 1.23 16.70
N PHE A 29 -11.56 2.25 16.08
CA PHE A 29 -11.28 2.24 14.64
C PHE A 29 -9.79 2.16 14.37
N MET A 30 -9.41 1.27 13.47
CA MET A 30 -8.04 1.10 13.01
C MET A 30 -8.02 0.91 11.49
N LEU A 31 -6.93 1.27 10.85
CA LEU A 31 -6.69 0.93 9.45
C LEU A 31 -5.45 0.07 9.27
N ALA A 32 -5.39 -0.63 8.14
CA ALA A 32 -4.17 -1.26 7.63
C ALA A 32 -3.94 -0.88 6.16
N GLY A 33 -2.67 -0.76 5.78
CA GLY A 33 -2.23 -0.42 4.43
C GLY A 33 -1.88 1.05 4.22
N THR A 34 -0.80 1.31 3.48
CA THR A 34 -0.29 2.65 3.20
C THR A 34 -1.32 3.51 2.48
N MET A 35 -1.94 2.98 1.42
CA MET A 35 -2.95 3.74 0.67
C MET A 35 -4.23 3.99 1.46
N SER A 36 -4.61 3.09 2.37
CA SER A 36 -5.70 3.34 3.32
C SER A 36 -5.39 4.55 4.20
N ARG A 37 -4.12 4.71 4.64
CA ARG A 37 -3.68 5.90 5.38
C ARG A 37 -3.73 7.16 4.51
N THR A 38 -3.40 7.06 3.23
CA THR A 38 -3.52 8.16 2.27
C THR A 38 -4.98 8.60 2.13
N ALA A 39 -5.89 7.64 1.96
CA ALA A 39 -7.31 7.94 1.83
C ALA A 39 -7.93 8.45 3.13
N LEU A 40 -7.50 7.95 4.29
CA LEU A 40 -7.87 8.53 5.59
C LEU A 40 -7.47 10.01 5.67
N HIS A 41 -6.21 10.32 5.36
CA HIS A 41 -5.71 11.71 5.36
C HIS A 41 -6.56 12.62 4.46
N ASP A 42 -6.82 12.17 3.23
CA ASP A 42 -7.61 12.94 2.26
C ASP A 42 -9.07 13.13 2.68
N SER A 43 -9.67 12.12 3.32
CA SER A 43 -11.05 12.18 3.80
C SER A 43 -11.25 13.15 4.97
N GLY A 44 -10.18 13.49 5.70
CA GLY A 44 -10.26 14.28 6.93
C GLY A 44 -10.96 13.59 8.10
N LEU A 45 -11.24 12.30 8.01
CA LEU A 45 -11.78 11.51 9.10
C LEU A 45 -10.76 11.40 10.24
N GLU A 46 -11.16 11.79 11.44
CA GLU A 46 -10.34 11.66 12.64
C GLU A 46 -10.66 10.40 13.45
N GLY A 47 -9.87 10.11 14.48
CA GLY A 47 -10.14 9.01 15.42
C GLY A 47 -10.05 7.61 14.80
N VAL A 48 -9.19 7.43 13.80
CA VAL A 48 -8.83 6.12 13.23
C VAL A 48 -7.34 5.89 13.43
N ALA A 49 -6.98 4.85 14.18
CA ALA A 49 -5.58 4.53 14.45
C ALA A 49 -4.91 3.92 13.20
N ALA A 50 -3.69 4.34 12.90
CA ALA A 50 -2.89 3.83 11.78
C ALA A 50 -1.52 3.31 12.27
N PRO A 51 -1.46 2.15 12.95
CA PRO A 51 -0.24 1.66 13.60
C PRO A 51 0.86 1.19 12.64
N GLY A 52 0.59 1.16 11.33
CA GLY A 52 1.57 0.69 10.33
C GLY A 52 1.78 -0.82 10.32
N LEU A 53 0.81 -1.59 10.83
CA LEU A 53 0.88 -3.05 10.93
C LEU A 53 0.08 -3.75 9.83
N GLN A 54 0.38 -5.02 9.60
CA GLN A 54 -0.41 -5.87 8.70
C GLN A 54 -1.85 -6.07 9.24
N PRO A 55 -2.85 -6.31 8.37
CA PRO A 55 -4.25 -6.43 8.78
C PRO A 55 -4.50 -7.43 9.92
N SER A 56 -3.86 -8.60 9.89
CA SER A 56 -4.03 -9.63 10.92
C SER A 56 -3.48 -9.19 12.28
N ALA A 57 -2.37 -8.43 12.29
CA ALA A 57 -1.82 -7.84 13.51
C ALA A 57 -2.71 -6.71 14.04
N CYS A 58 -3.28 -5.87 13.16
CA CYS A 58 -4.29 -4.88 13.54
C CYS A 58 -5.53 -5.53 14.18
N LEU A 59 -6.04 -6.63 13.62
CA LEU A 59 -7.13 -7.40 14.24
C LEU A 59 -6.76 -7.92 15.63
N LYS A 60 -5.57 -8.50 15.79
CA LYS A 60 -5.08 -8.96 17.10
C LYS A 60 -5.05 -7.82 18.12
N LEU A 61 -4.59 -6.64 17.74
CA LEU A 61 -4.58 -5.46 18.62
C LEU A 61 -5.98 -5.01 19.01
N LEU A 62 -6.92 -4.95 18.06
CA LEU A 62 -8.32 -4.63 18.37
C LEU A 62 -8.94 -5.68 19.30
N GLY A 63 -8.67 -6.97 19.06
CA GLY A 63 -9.19 -8.09 19.83
C GLY A 63 -8.80 -8.08 21.32
N LYS A 64 -7.68 -7.43 21.68
CA LYS A 64 -7.28 -7.25 23.09
C LYS A 64 -8.23 -6.37 23.91
N LYS A 65 -9.05 -5.55 23.25
CA LYS A 65 -9.88 -4.50 23.90
C LYS A 65 -11.34 -4.50 23.42
N CYS A 66 -11.69 -5.39 22.49
CA CYS A 66 -13.02 -5.45 21.88
C CYS A 66 -13.61 -6.85 22.02
N SER A 67 -14.94 -6.93 22.07
CA SER A 67 -15.68 -8.20 22.23
C SER A 67 -16.12 -8.80 20.89
N ALA A 68 -16.06 -8.02 19.81
CA ALA A 68 -16.34 -8.43 18.44
C ALA A 68 -15.59 -7.51 17.48
N LEU A 69 -15.21 -8.03 16.32
CA LEU A 69 -14.48 -7.30 15.28
C LEU A 69 -15.29 -7.24 13.99
N LEU A 70 -15.20 -6.08 13.33
CA LEU A 70 -15.71 -5.84 12.00
C LEU A 70 -14.53 -5.48 11.08
N ILE A 71 -14.30 -6.27 10.04
CA ILE A 71 -13.45 -5.89 8.91
C ILE A 71 -14.32 -5.12 7.92
N ALA A 72 -13.90 -3.95 7.48
CA ALA A 72 -14.61 -3.15 6.49
C ALA A 72 -13.70 -2.90 5.28
N THR A 73 -14.14 -3.37 4.12
CA THR A 73 -13.42 -3.29 2.85
C THR A 73 -14.34 -2.79 1.74
N ALA A 74 -13.76 -2.22 0.68
CA ALA A 74 -14.44 -1.91 -0.57
C ALA A 74 -13.57 -2.46 -1.71
N SER A 75 -13.63 -3.77 -1.90
CA SER A 75 -12.70 -4.51 -2.75
C SER A 75 -13.11 -4.46 -4.23
N LYS A 76 -12.28 -5.03 -5.12
CA LYS A 76 -12.62 -5.09 -6.56
C LYS A 76 -13.84 -5.96 -6.89
N SER A 77 -14.20 -6.88 -6.00
CA SER A 77 -15.41 -7.70 -6.06
C SER A 77 -15.73 -8.26 -4.68
N GLU A 78 -16.99 -8.66 -4.46
CA GLU A 78 -17.41 -9.35 -3.23
C GLU A 78 -16.53 -10.56 -2.91
N LYS A 79 -16.31 -11.45 -3.90
CA LYS A 79 -15.46 -12.64 -3.76
C LYS A 79 -14.06 -12.27 -3.25
N SER A 80 -13.39 -11.32 -3.89
CA SER A 80 -12.02 -10.93 -3.50
C SER A 80 -11.97 -10.34 -2.09
N GLY A 81 -12.98 -9.54 -1.72
CA GLY A 81 -13.10 -8.94 -0.40
C GLY A 81 -13.31 -9.97 0.68
N LEU A 82 -14.30 -10.85 0.51
CA LEU A 82 -14.59 -11.89 1.48
C LEU A 82 -13.43 -12.89 1.62
N THR A 83 -12.75 -13.25 0.51
CA THR A 83 -11.53 -14.07 0.57
C THR A 83 -10.43 -13.39 1.40
N PHE A 84 -10.24 -12.07 1.23
CA PHE A 84 -9.29 -11.32 2.05
C PHE A 84 -9.62 -11.40 3.54
N GLY A 85 -10.88 -11.18 3.93
CA GLY A 85 -11.27 -11.24 5.34
C GLY A 85 -11.09 -12.61 5.97
N GLY A 86 -11.38 -13.69 5.23
CA GLY A 86 -11.15 -15.06 5.70
C GLY A 86 -9.66 -15.35 5.93
N LEU A 87 -8.79 -14.99 4.98
CA LEU A 87 -7.33 -15.15 5.11
C LEU A 87 -6.75 -14.31 6.27
N VAL A 88 -7.22 -13.08 6.44
CA VAL A 88 -6.78 -12.20 7.52
C VAL A 88 -7.26 -12.72 8.88
N THR A 89 -8.49 -13.22 8.97
CA THR A 89 -9.05 -13.82 10.19
C THR A 89 -8.30 -15.10 10.57
N GLY A 90 -8.06 -16.00 9.60
CA GLY A 90 -7.29 -17.22 9.83
C GLY A 90 -5.88 -16.95 10.35
N ARG A 91 -5.16 -15.99 9.75
CA ARG A 91 -3.84 -15.55 10.25
C ARG A 91 -3.90 -14.86 11.62
N ALA A 92 -5.01 -14.19 11.93
CA ALA A 92 -5.19 -13.53 13.22
C ALA A 92 -5.39 -14.55 14.36
N GLY A 93 -5.97 -15.72 14.07
CA GLY A 93 -6.10 -16.82 15.03
C GLY A 93 -6.92 -16.45 16.28
N LEU A 94 -7.95 -15.62 16.11
CA LEU A 94 -8.75 -15.07 17.20
C LEU A 94 -9.93 -15.98 17.55
N LYS A 95 -10.25 -16.08 18.85
CA LYS A 95 -11.42 -16.84 19.36
C LYS A 95 -12.72 -16.02 19.44
N LEU A 96 -12.64 -14.70 19.21
CA LEU A 96 -13.80 -13.81 19.26
C LEU A 96 -14.50 -13.70 17.90
N PRO A 97 -15.78 -13.25 17.87
CA PRO A 97 -16.48 -13.03 16.61
C PRO A 97 -15.75 -12.06 15.69
N VAL A 98 -15.52 -12.47 14.44
CA VAL A 98 -14.98 -11.63 13.37
C VAL A 98 -15.94 -11.65 12.20
N VAL A 99 -16.51 -10.48 11.91
CA VAL A 99 -17.45 -10.24 10.82
C VAL A 99 -16.77 -9.34 9.80
N GLN A 100 -17.08 -9.49 8.52
CA GLN A 100 -16.69 -8.56 7.49
C GLN A 100 -17.91 -7.91 6.87
N ALA A 101 -17.81 -6.61 6.59
CA ALA A 101 -18.68 -5.87 5.69
C ALA A 101 -17.89 -5.52 4.42
N GLU A 102 -18.31 -6.07 3.28
CA GLU A 102 -17.75 -5.77 1.96
C GLU A 102 -18.66 -4.77 1.26
N CYS A 103 -18.12 -3.58 0.99
CA CYS A 103 -18.88 -2.43 0.54
C CYS A 103 -19.06 -2.38 -0.98
N ALA A 104 -18.27 -3.14 -1.74
CA ALA A 104 -18.38 -3.17 -3.21
C ALA A 104 -19.67 -3.83 -3.70
N GLY A 105 -20.14 -4.83 -2.97
CA GLY A 105 -21.50 -5.36 -3.09
C GLY A 105 -22.00 -5.48 -1.66
N PRO A 106 -22.73 -4.48 -1.13
CA PRO A 106 -23.00 -4.28 0.30
C PRO A 106 -23.50 -5.53 1.04
N VAL A 107 -22.57 -6.40 1.44
CA VAL A 107 -22.84 -7.68 2.08
C VAL A 107 -21.98 -7.85 3.32
N TYR A 108 -22.46 -8.63 4.28
CA TYR A 108 -21.68 -9.00 5.45
C TYR A 108 -21.67 -10.50 5.69
N ALA A 109 -20.53 -11.01 6.16
CA ALA A 109 -20.33 -12.42 6.46
C ALA A 109 -19.52 -12.59 7.75
N ALA A 110 -19.81 -13.64 8.51
CA ALA A 110 -19.01 -14.02 9.67
C ALA A 110 -17.88 -14.96 9.23
N HIS A 111 -16.64 -14.60 9.55
CA HIS A 111 -15.43 -15.41 9.30
C HIS A 111 -15.04 -16.25 10.52
N ALA A 112 -15.40 -15.79 11.72
CA ALA A 112 -15.22 -16.54 12.96
C ALA A 112 -16.36 -16.22 13.93
N GLY A 113 -16.89 -17.26 14.58
CA GLY A 113 -18.01 -17.13 15.53
C GLY A 113 -19.32 -16.65 14.90
N ALA A 114 -20.38 -16.58 15.71
CA ALA A 114 -21.65 -16.02 15.27
C ALA A 114 -21.59 -14.48 15.22
N CYS A 115 -22.24 -13.87 14.23
CA CYS A 115 -22.38 -12.41 14.17
C CYS A 115 -23.24 -11.92 15.35
N PRO A 116 -22.74 -11.02 16.21
CA PRO A 116 -23.52 -10.51 17.32
C PRO A 116 -24.78 -9.76 16.84
N PRO A 117 -25.96 -9.91 17.49
CA PRO A 117 -27.21 -9.31 17.03
C PRO A 117 -27.15 -7.78 16.85
N ARG A 118 -26.46 -7.07 17.75
CA ARG A 118 -26.26 -5.61 17.65
C ARG A 118 -25.44 -5.22 16.42
N LEU A 119 -24.46 -6.04 16.04
CA LEU A 119 -23.63 -5.80 14.85
C LEU A 119 -24.45 -6.06 13.58
N ALA A 120 -25.20 -7.17 13.53
CA ALA A 120 -26.11 -7.48 12.43
C ALA A 120 -27.17 -6.38 12.23
N ALA A 121 -27.80 -5.91 13.30
CA ALA A 121 -28.79 -4.83 13.23
C ALA A 121 -28.19 -3.51 12.70
N ALA A 122 -26.98 -3.15 13.13
CA ALA A 122 -26.28 -1.96 12.63
C ALA A 122 -25.93 -2.08 11.13
N LEU A 123 -25.45 -3.25 10.71
CA LEU A 123 -25.15 -3.54 9.31
C LEU A 123 -26.42 -3.52 8.43
N GLY A 124 -27.52 -4.09 8.91
CA GLY A 124 -28.82 -4.02 8.22
C GLY A 124 -29.31 -2.58 8.03
N LYS A 125 -29.18 -1.72 9.05
CA LYS A 125 -29.49 -0.28 8.94
C LYS A 125 -28.60 0.46 7.93
N LEU A 126 -27.37 -0.03 7.71
CA LEU A 126 -26.46 0.49 6.68
C LEU A 126 -26.75 -0.09 5.28
N GLY A 127 -27.75 -0.97 5.14
CA GLY A 127 -28.14 -1.59 3.87
C GLY A 127 -27.33 -2.83 3.50
N PHE A 128 -26.61 -3.45 4.45
CA PHE A 128 -25.83 -4.66 4.17
C PHE A 128 -26.69 -5.91 4.26
N LEU A 129 -26.61 -6.76 3.24
CA LEU A 129 -27.26 -8.07 3.21
C LEU A 129 -26.36 -9.15 3.80
N ARG A 130 -26.93 -10.10 4.54
CA ARG A 130 -26.17 -11.23 5.07
C ARG A 130 -25.81 -12.18 3.93
N THR A 131 -24.55 -12.60 3.88
CA THR A 131 -24.06 -13.68 2.99
C THR A 131 -23.22 -14.70 3.76
N ARG A 132 -22.80 -15.76 3.07
CA ARG A 132 -21.88 -16.77 3.60
C ARG A 132 -20.44 -16.37 3.30
N ALA A 133 -19.57 -16.51 4.30
CA ALA A 133 -18.13 -16.37 4.06
C ALA A 133 -17.67 -17.53 3.16
N PRO A 134 -16.84 -17.27 2.13
CA PRO A 134 -16.24 -18.33 1.36
C PRO A 134 -15.30 -19.15 2.25
N GLU A 135 -15.13 -20.42 1.95
CA GLU A 135 -14.04 -21.18 2.54
C GLU A 135 -12.72 -20.64 2.00
N THR A 136 -11.88 -20.13 2.91
CA THR A 136 -10.58 -19.57 2.56
C THR A 136 -9.49 -20.47 3.09
N ARG A 137 -8.80 -21.18 2.19
CA ARG A 137 -7.56 -21.90 2.50
C ARG A 137 -6.46 -21.38 1.60
N ILE A 138 -5.25 -21.28 2.15
CA ILE A 138 -4.07 -21.05 1.32
C ILE A 138 -3.78 -22.38 0.63
N GLU A 139 -3.84 -22.37 -0.68
CA GLU A 139 -3.62 -23.56 -1.49
C GLU A 139 -2.13 -23.72 -1.78
N LEU A 140 -1.54 -24.72 -1.15
CA LEU A 140 -0.12 -25.07 -1.23
C LEU A 140 0.00 -26.54 -1.63
N TRP A 141 0.93 -26.84 -2.53
CA TRP A 141 1.33 -28.20 -2.86
C TRP A 141 2.81 -28.24 -3.21
N ASN A 142 3.40 -29.43 -3.18
CA ASN A 142 4.76 -29.64 -3.66
C ASN A 142 4.72 -30.28 -5.05
N GLU A 143 5.56 -29.79 -5.94
CA GLU A 143 5.72 -30.29 -7.31
C GLU A 143 7.22 -30.40 -7.60
N GLY A 144 7.74 -31.63 -7.75
CA GLY A 144 9.16 -31.87 -8.03
C GLY A 144 10.13 -31.28 -6.99
N GLY A 145 9.71 -31.14 -5.72
CA GLY A 145 10.51 -30.52 -4.66
C GLY A 145 10.49 -28.98 -4.65
N ALA A 146 9.65 -28.34 -5.45
CA ALA A 146 9.32 -26.93 -5.34
C ALA A 146 7.96 -26.74 -4.66
N LEU A 147 7.84 -25.67 -3.86
CA LEU A 147 6.58 -25.29 -3.23
C LEU A 147 5.77 -24.42 -4.19
N CYS A 148 4.53 -24.81 -4.45
CA CYS A 148 3.61 -24.09 -5.31
C CYS A 148 2.53 -23.42 -4.46
N ARG A 149 2.11 -22.20 -4.84
CA ARG A 149 0.99 -21.48 -4.22
C ARG A 149 0.08 -20.85 -5.26
N ARG A 150 -1.22 -21.12 -5.13
CA ARG A 150 -2.25 -20.61 -6.03
C ARG A 150 -2.91 -19.34 -5.51
N LEU A 151 -3.23 -18.43 -6.42
CA LEU A 151 -4.03 -17.22 -6.19
C LEU A 151 -5.16 -17.16 -7.22
N THR A 152 -6.41 -17.16 -6.75
CA THR A 152 -7.64 -17.22 -7.57
C THR A 152 -8.48 -15.94 -7.52
N THR A 153 -7.96 -14.89 -6.87
CA THR A 153 -8.64 -13.60 -6.72
C THR A 153 -8.13 -12.55 -7.68
N CYS A 154 -7.29 -12.89 -8.66
CA CYS A 154 -6.83 -11.94 -9.69
C CYS A 154 -7.83 -11.86 -10.85
N ALA A 155 -7.72 -10.79 -11.63
CA ALA A 155 -8.32 -10.65 -12.94
C ALA A 155 -7.23 -10.41 -13.98
N LYS A 156 -7.51 -10.68 -15.26
CA LYS A 156 -6.60 -10.38 -16.36
C LYS A 156 -6.17 -8.90 -16.30
N GLY A 157 -4.86 -8.68 -16.38
CA GLY A 157 -4.22 -7.36 -16.30
C GLY A 157 -3.92 -6.87 -14.87
N ASP A 158 -4.39 -7.55 -13.82
CA ASP A 158 -4.02 -7.19 -12.45
C ASP A 158 -2.50 -7.35 -12.25
N PHE A 159 -1.87 -6.40 -11.56
CA PHE A 159 -0.54 -6.58 -11.01
C PHE A 159 -0.56 -7.69 -9.96
N ILE A 160 0.45 -8.56 -10.00
CA ILE A 160 0.68 -9.59 -8.99
C ILE A 160 1.79 -9.12 -8.07
N LEU A 161 1.49 -9.08 -6.78
CA LEU A 161 2.40 -8.61 -5.74
C LEU A 161 2.80 -9.75 -4.81
N VAL A 162 4.09 -9.85 -4.53
CA VAL A 162 4.68 -10.72 -3.51
C VAL A 162 5.32 -9.82 -2.47
N ASP A 163 4.78 -9.83 -1.25
CA ASP A 163 5.23 -8.97 -0.14
C ASP A 163 5.32 -7.47 -0.50
N GLY A 164 4.46 -7.03 -1.42
CA GLY A 164 4.39 -5.65 -1.89
C GLY A 164 5.23 -5.35 -3.13
N ILE A 165 5.99 -6.31 -3.65
CA ILE A 165 6.80 -6.16 -4.87
C ILE A 165 6.00 -6.69 -6.05
N VAL A 166 5.85 -5.88 -7.10
CA VAL A 166 5.22 -6.31 -8.35
C VAL A 166 6.15 -7.27 -9.09
N VAL A 167 5.70 -8.52 -9.28
CA VAL A 167 6.45 -9.57 -9.99
C VAL A 167 5.94 -9.83 -11.41
N GLY A 168 4.83 -9.19 -11.79
CA GLY A 168 4.24 -9.32 -13.13
C GLY A 168 2.77 -8.94 -13.18
N ARG A 169 2.11 -9.29 -14.28
CA ARG A 169 0.67 -9.09 -14.50
C ARG A 169 -0.05 -10.40 -14.77
N ALA A 170 -1.23 -10.59 -14.21
CA ALA A 170 -2.04 -11.79 -14.41
C ALA A 170 -2.56 -11.87 -15.85
N ASN A 171 -2.45 -13.05 -16.46
CA ASN A 171 -2.99 -13.35 -17.78
C ASN A 171 -4.48 -13.74 -17.73
N GLY A 172 -4.98 -14.09 -16.54
CA GLY A 172 -6.34 -14.55 -16.31
C GLY A 172 -6.77 -14.40 -14.85
N THR A 173 -7.63 -15.32 -14.41
CA THR A 173 -8.21 -15.32 -13.06
C THR A 173 -7.47 -16.19 -12.05
N GLU A 174 -6.46 -16.92 -12.52
CA GLU A 174 -5.63 -17.79 -11.70
C GLU A 174 -4.15 -17.55 -12.01
N VAL A 175 -3.33 -17.50 -10.95
CA VAL A 175 -1.89 -17.50 -11.05
C VAL A 175 -1.31 -18.50 -10.06
N VAL A 176 -0.21 -19.15 -10.44
CA VAL A 176 0.54 -20.06 -9.56
C VAL A 176 1.97 -19.58 -9.47
N LEU A 177 2.43 -19.37 -8.23
CA LEU A 177 3.82 -19.08 -7.93
C LEU A 177 4.50 -20.38 -7.56
N VAL A 178 5.67 -20.64 -8.12
CA VAL A 178 6.51 -21.80 -7.79
C VAL A 178 7.82 -21.30 -7.22
N ALA A 179 8.19 -21.77 -6.04
CA ALA A 179 9.42 -21.39 -5.36
C ALA A 179 10.23 -22.60 -4.90
N ARG A 180 11.55 -22.51 -5.09
CA ARG A 180 12.55 -23.46 -4.58
C ARG A 180 13.62 -22.67 -3.84
N ASP A 181 13.99 -23.12 -2.64
CA ASP A 181 15.04 -22.48 -1.82
C ASP A 181 14.85 -20.96 -1.67
N ARG A 182 13.60 -20.54 -1.43
CA ARG A 182 13.16 -19.14 -1.33
C ARG A 182 13.27 -18.32 -2.62
N ALA A 183 13.72 -18.88 -3.73
CA ALA A 183 13.68 -18.22 -5.02
C ALA A 183 12.37 -18.56 -5.76
N ILE A 184 11.67 -17.55 -6.28
CA ILE A 184 10.60 -17.78 -7.25
C ILE A 184 11.27 -18.25 -8.55
N THR A 185 10.97 -19.48 -8.95
CA THR A 185 11.53 -20.14 -10.14
C THR A 185 10.57 -20.08 -11.32
N GLU A 186 9.26 -20.01 -11.06
CA GLU A 186 8.22 -19.98 -12.09
C GLU A 186 7.02 -19.14 -11.65
N LEU A 187 6.39 -18.46 -12.61
CA LEU A 187 5.13 -17.73 -12.44
C LEU A 187 4.16 -18.16 -13.55
N ARG A 188 3.27 -19.11 -13.24
CA ARG A 188 2.27 -19.61 -14.21
C ARG A 188 1.09 -18.66 -14.27
N GLY A 189 0.60 -18.39 -15.48
CA GLY A 189 -0.50 -17.46 -15.72
C GLY A 189 -0.12 -15.99 -15.54
N VAL A 190 1.17 -15.65 -15.59
CA VAL A 190 1.66 -14.28 -15.36
C VAL A 190 2.57 -13.84 -16.51
N THR A 191 2.36 -12.64 -17.05
CA THR A 191 3.41 -11.91 -17.78
C THR A 191 4.40 -11.38 -16.76
N VAL A 192 5.56 -12.02 -16.68
CA VAL A 192 6.59 -11.75 -15.67
C VAL A 192 7.20 -10.36 -15.85
N LYS A 193 7.44 -9.65 -14.72
CA LYS A 193 8.33 -8.47 -14.65
C LYS A 193 9.67 -8.96 -14.07
N PRO A 194 10.71 -9.23 -14.89
CA PRO A 194 11.96 -9.84 -14.42
C PRO A 194 12.60 -9.09 -13.25
N HIS A 195 12.63 -7.76 -13.33
CA HIS A 195 13.19 -6.91 -12.30
C HIS A 195 12.44 -7.00 -10.94
N GLY A 196 11.16 -7.37 -10.95
CA GLY A 196 10.41 -7.69 -9.72
C GLY A 196 10.94 -8.94 -9.02
N LEU A 197 11.31 -9.97 -9.78
CA LEU A 197 11.93 -11.19 -9.23
C LEU A 197 13.33 -10.94 -8.71
N GLU A 198 14.12 -10.10 -9.38
CA GLU A 198 15.43 -9.63 -8.92
C GLU A 198 15.30 -8.91 -7.56
N LYS A 199 14.33 -8.00 -7.44
CA LYS A 199 14.02 -7.30 -6.18
C LYS A 199 13.67 -8.27 -5.04
N VAL A 200 12.82 -9.27 -5.30
CA VAL A 200 12.50 -10.33 -4.31
C VAL A 200 13.76 -11.10 -3.88
N ARG A 201 14.62 -11.50 -4.82
CA ARG A 201 15.87 -12.22 -4.52
C ARG A 201 16.84 -11.37 -3.71
N ARG A 202 17.03 -10.10 -4.09
CA ARG A 202 17.89 -9.13 -3.37
C ARG A 202 17.50 -8.96 -1.90
N LEU A 203 16.20 -9.10 -1.60
CA LEU A 203 15.64 -8.98 -0.25
C LEU A 203 15.63 -10.31 0.53
N GLY A 204 16.37 -11.33 0.09
CA GLY A 204 16.51 -12.61 0.79
C GLY A 204 15.50 -13.67 0.36
N GLY A 205 14.86 -13.48 -0.80
CA GLY A 205 13.88 -14.41 -1.35
C GLY A 205 12.53 -14.37 -0.65
N VAL A 206 11.68 -15.35 -0.93
CA VAL A 206 10.30 -15.45 -0.45
C VAL A 206 10.09 -16.73 0.36
N ASP A 207 9.42 -16.60 1.51
CA ASP A 207 8.73 -17.74 2.13
C ASP A 207 7.33 -17.81 1.53
N LEU A 208 7.13 -18.65 0.52
CA LEU A 208 5.89 -18.66 -0.25
C LEU A 208 4.67 -19.06 0.59
N ALA A 209 4.84 -19.85 1.65
CA ALA A 209 3.75 -20.23 2.55
C ALA A 209 3.27 -19.02 3.39
N ALA A 210 4.21 -18.21 3.89
CA ALA A 210 3.91 -17.06 4.72
C ALA A 210 3.59 -15.78 3.91
N ALA A 211 4.12 -15.66 2.70
CA ALA A 211 4.12 -14.43 1.90
C ALA A 211 2.73 -13.78 1.76
N LYS A 212 2.72 -12.47 1.68
CA LYS A 212 1.57 -11.69 1.28
C LYS A 212 1.48 -11.70 -0.24
N LEU A 213 0.63 -12.58 -0.77
CA LEU A 213 0.21 -12.55 -2.16
C LEU A 213 -1.00 -11.64 -2.33
N ALA A 214 -0.92 -10.71 -3.27
CA ALA A 214 -2.02 -9.80 -3.58
C ALA A 214 -2.12 -9.57 -5.10
N SER A 215 -3.32 -9.23 -5.55
CA SER A 215 -3.55 -8.78 -6.93
C SER A 215 -4.40 -7.52 -6.96
N THR A 216 -3.98 -6.53 -7.74
CA THR A 216 -4.72 -5.27 -7.91
C THR A 216 -4.47 -4.63 -9.27
N ARG A 217 -5.42 -3.85 -9.77
CA ARG A 217 -5.23 -3.02 -10.97
C ARG A 217 -4.44 -1.74 -10.68
N THR A 218 -4.58 -1.21 -9.47
CA THR A 218 -3.95 0.03 -9.03
C THR A 218 -3.85 0.05 -7.50
N LEU A 219 -2.93 0.83 -6.94
CA LEU A 219 -2.86 1.04 -5.50
C LEU A 219 -4.00 1.91 -4.95
N ARG A 220 -4.56 2.81 -5.77
CA ARG A 220 -5.72 3.65 -5.43
C ARG A 220 -6.36 4.22 -6.71
N ARG A 221 -7.69 4.16 -6.81
CA ARG A 221 -8.42 4.58 -8.03
C ARG A 221 -8.77 6.07 -8.09
N GLY A 222 -8.86 6.75 -6.95
CA GLY A 222 -9.34 8.13 -6.89
C GLY A 222 -9.11 8.80 -5.55
N GLY A 223 -9.93 9.82 -5.28
CA GLY A 223 -9.83 10.67 -4.09
C GLY A 223 -9.17 12.02 -4.38
N ARG A 224 -9.67 13.07 -3.72
CA ARG A 224 -9.12 14.41 -3.84
C ARG A 224 -8.01 14.57 -2.80
N ALA A 225 -6.79 14.87 -3.25
CA ALA A 225 -5.67 15.10 -2.35
C ALA A 225 -5.98 16.29 -1.43
N ARG A 226 -5.95 16.07 -0.11
CA ARG A 226 -5.99 17.14 0.88
C ARG A 226 -4.54 17.56 1.16
N ILE A 227 -4.23 18.84 0.95
CA ILE A 227 -2.88 19.37 1.20
C ILE A 227 -2.84 20.03 2.58
N LEU A 228 -2.00 19.52 3.46
CA LEU A 228 -1.70 20.07 4.78
C LEU A 228 -0.21 20.38 4.84
N LYS A 229 0.18 21.62 4.54
CA LYS A 229 1.60 22.01 4.49
C LYS A 229 2.29 21.68 5.83
N ALA A 230 3.32 20.84 5.76
CA ALA A 230 4.18 20.58 6.90
C ALA A 230 5.22 21.70 7.05
N ALA A 231 5.51 22.13 8.29
CA ALA A 231 6.59 23.05 8.62
C ALA A 231 7.87 22.27 9.00
N GLY A 232 8.26 21.32 8.14
CA GLY A 232 9.43 20.48 8.35
C GLY A 232 10.76 21.21 8.12
N LYS A 233 11.88 20.57 8.48
CA LYS A 233 13.24 21.09 8.23
C LYS A 233 14.10 20.03 7.55
N GLY A 234 15.12 20.44 6.79
CA GLY A 234 16.07 19.51 6.17
C GLY A 234 15.45 18.60 5.10
N VAL A 235 16.25 17.65 4.63
CA VAL A 235 15.86 16.73 3.54
C VAL A 235 16.02 15.29 4.00
N VAL A 236 15.03 14.45 3.70
CA VAL A 236 15.03 13.01 3.99
C VAL A 236 15.37 12.19 2.75
N PHE A 237 16.08 11.09 2.93
CA PHE A 237 16.36 10.13 1.87
C PHE A 237 15.41 8.94 2.02
N ILE A 238 14.64 8.68 0.97
CA ILE A 238 13.65 7.60 0.92
C ILE A 238 14.07 6.63 -0.18
N ASP A 239 14.45 5.45 0.25
CA ASP A 239 14.83 4.34 -0.61
C ASP A 239 13.65 3.36 -0.77
N HIS A 240 13.83 2.28 -1.54
CA HIS A 240 12.86 1.26 -1.93
C HIS A 240 12.02 0.63 -0.79
N ALA A 241 12.36 0.89 0.47
CA ALA A 241 11.69 0.39 1.67
C ALA A 241 10.79 1.44 2.36
N GLY A 242 10.03 2.26 1.62
CA GLY A 242 9.25 3.44 2.04
C GLY A 242 8.21 3.31 3.19
N MET A 243 8.33 2.31 4.06
CA MET A 243 7.45 1.94 5.20
C MET A 243 7.25 3.05 6.25
N HIS A 244 7.96 4.17 6.18
CA HIS A 244 7.82 5.28 7.12
C HIS A 244 7.60 6.65 6.47
N VAL A 245 7.20 6.69 5.19
CA VAL A 245 7.01 7.95 4.44
C VAL A 245 6.16 8.98 5.21
N TYR A 246 5.10 8.56 5.91
CA TYR A 246 4.29 9.46 6.71
C TYR A 246 5.03 10.09 7.90
N ALA A 247 5.84 9.31 8.61
CA ALA A 247 6.63 9.83 9.74
C ALA A 247 7.73 10.80 9.27
N LEU A 248 8.20 10.63 8.04
CA LEU A 248 9.19 11.49 7.41
C LEU A 248 8.56 12.76 6.81
N ALA A 249 7.39 12.63 6.18
CA ALA A 249 6.70 13.70 5.46
C ALA A 249 6.35 14.88 6.35
N GLU A 250 5.88 14.63 7.57
CA GLU A 250 5.51 15.68 8.53
C GLU A 250 6.71 16.47 9.06
N LYS A 251 7.94 15.95 8.88
CA LYS A 251 9.14 16.49 9.53
C LYS A 251 10.18 17.03 8.55
N ALA A 252 9.94 16.97 7.24
CA ALA A 252 10.93 17.29 6.22
C ALA A 252 10.53 18.54 5.41
N ALA A 253 11.52 19.32 4.98
CA ALA A 253 11.34 20.42 4.03
C ALA A 253 11.52 19.98 2.57
N GLY A 254 12.00 18.75 2.34
CA GLY A 254 12.16 18.12 1.05
C GLY A 254 12.51 16.65 1.18
N ALA A 255 12.44 15.90 0.09
CA ALA A 255 12.87 14.51 0.05
C ALA A 255 13.71 14.19 -1.18
N VAL A 256 14.50 13.13 -1.08
CA VAL A 256 15.12 12.44 -2.21
C VAL A 256 14.54 11.04 -2.26
N THR A 257 14.03 10.63 -3.41
CA THR A 257 13.50 9.27 -3.62
C THR A 257 14.33 8.53 -4.66
N VAL A 258 14.48 7.22 -4.48
CA VAL A 258 15.15 6.32 -5.44
C VAL A 258 14.18 5.21 -5.82
N GLY A 259 14.03 4.91 -7.11
CA GLY A 259 12.98 4.03 -7.61
C GLY A 259 11.90 4.80 -8.34
N ASP A 260 11.52 4.35 -9.53
CA ASP A 260 10.32 4.82 -10.23
C ASP A 260 9.06 4.67 -9.36
N ASP A 261 8.79 3.45 -8.88
CA ASP A 261 7.60 3.13 -8.08
C ASP A 261 7.62 3.82 -6.70
N THR A 262 8.82 3.91 -6.12
CA THR A 262 9.02 4.61 -4.83
C THR A 262 8.81 6.11 -4.99
N THR A 263 9.32 6.71 -6.06
CA THR A 263 9.12 8.13 -6.38
C THR A 263 7.65 8.42 -6.64
N ALA A 264 6.94 7.54 -7.36
CA ALA A 264 5.51 7.69 -7.60
C ALA A 264 4.68 7.66 -6.30
N VAL A 265 4.87 6.63 -5.46
CA VAL A 265 4.09 6.45 -4.23
C VAL A 265 4.49 7.44 -3.14
N ALA A 266 5.79 7.53 -2.83
CA ALA A 266 6.28 8.42 -1.78
C ALA A 266 6.08 9.88 -2.16
N GLY A 267 6.33 10.24 -3.42
CA GLY A 267 6.11 11.59 -3.92
C GLY A 267 4.65 12.03 -3.85
N ASP A 268 3.70 11.15 -4.16
CA ASP A 268 2.27 11.43 -4.01
C ASP A 268 1.85 11.62 -2.54
N ILE A 269 2.43 10.84 -1.63
CA ILE A 269 2.20 11.04 -0.20
C ILE A 269 2.82 12.35 0.28
N LEU A 270 4.07 12.63 -0.08
CA LEU A 270 4.80 13.85 0.30
C LEU A 270 4.14 15.13 -0.24
N ARG A 271 3.53 15.06 -1.43
CA ARG A 271 2.72 16.16 -1.99
C ARG A 271 1.62 16.62 -1.04
N ARG A 272 0.96 15.69 -0.33
CA ARG A 272 -0.09 16.03 0.66
C ARG A 272 0.44 16.85 1.83
N TYR A 273 1.75 16.85 2.04
CA TYR A 273 2.43 17.66 3.03
C TYR A 273 3.13 18.89 2.44
N GLY A 274 2.99 19.12 1.13
CA GLY A 274 3.67 20.19 0.40
C GLY A 274 5.19 19.98 0.29
N VAL A 275 5.68 18.75 0.47
CA VAL A 275 7.11 18.43 0.50
C VAL A 275 7.59 18.11 -0.91
N PRO A 276 8.49 18.91 -1.52
CA PRO A 276 9.04 18.65 -2.84
C PRO A 276 10.06 17.50 -2.81
N VAL A 277 10.22 16.85 -3.97
CA VAL A 277 11.03 15.64 -4.11
C VAL A 277 12.06 15.79 -5.22
N VAL A 278 13.28 15.30 -5.00
CA VAL A 278 14.22 14.94 -6.07
C VAL A 278 14.12 13.43 -6.27
N GLY A 279 13.44 13.00 -7.32
CA GLY A 279 13.31 11.58 -7.67
C GLY A 279 14.43 11.15 -8.59
N ILE A 280 15.12 10.06 -8.25
CA ILE A 280 16.13 9.40 -9.08
C ILE A 280 15.49 8.12 -9.60
N VAL A 281 15.37 8.02 -10.93
CA VAL A 281 14.60 6.97 -11.62
C VAL A 281 15.39 6.45 -12.81
N ASP A 282 15.10 5.23 -13.26
CA ASP A 282 15.69 4.65 -14.46
C ASP A 282 14.66 4.33 -15.56
N GLY A 283 13.37 4.51 -15.26
CA GLY A 283 12.28 4.32 -16.22
C GLY A 283 11.67 2.92 -16.20
N ASP A 284 12.01 2.08 -15.22
CA ASP A 284 11.51 0.70 -15.10
C ASP A 284 10.13 0.56 -14.41
N GLY A 285 9.48 1.68 -14.09
CA GLY A 285 8.27 1.72 -13.25
C GLY A 285 7.18 0.75 -13.70
N ASP A 286 6.52 0.08 -12.75
CA ASP A 286 5.43 -0.86 -13.05
C ASP A 286 4.12 -0.16 -13.49
N GLY A 287 3.97 1.10 -13.12
CA GLY A 287 2.76 1.89 -13.38
C GLY A 287 1.57 1.48 -12.51
N ILE A 288 1.78 0.87 -11.34
CA ILE A 288 0.73 0.48 -10.39
C ILE A 288 0.09 1.69 -9.69
N HIS A 289 0.78 2.83 -9.66
CA HIS A 289 0.32 4.08 -9.06
C HIS A 289 0.30 5.23 -10.08
N GLN A 290 -0.72 5.26 -10.95
CA GLN A 290 -0.81 6.25 -12.03
C GLN A 290 -1.49 7.57 -11.62
N GLY A 291 -2.25 7.58 -10.53
CA GLY A 291 -2.94 8.79 -10.04
C GLY A 291 -2.06 9.73 -9.20
N GLY A 292 -0.79 9.38 -9.01
CA GLY A 292 0.13 10.14 -8.17
C GLY A 292 0.57 11.45 -8.82
N SER A 293 0.82 12.48 -8.00
CA SER A 293 1.53 13.67 -8.47
C SER A 293 2.53 14.14 -7.43
N LEU A 294 3.54 14.89 -7.87
CA LEU A 294 4.54 15.46 -6.96
C LEU A 294 4.14 16.87 -6.51
N ALA A 295 4.71 17.33 -5.39
CA ALA A 295 4.55 18.72 -4.98
C ALA A 295 5.23 19.66 -6.00
N PRO A 296 4.72 20.89 -6.19
CA PRO A 296 5.45 21.91 -6.94
C PRO A 296 6.89 22.09 -6.44
N GLY A 297 7.82 22.35 -7.36
CA GLY A 297 9.25 22.44 -7.05
C GLY A 297 9.98 21.10 -7.03
N SER A 298 9.27 19.97 -7.17
CA SER A 298 9.88 18.66 -7.33
C SER A 298 10.59 18.53 -8.69
N VAL A 299 11.63 17.69 -8.73
CA VAL A 299 12.38 17.34 -9.94
C VAL A 299 12.54 15.83 -9.99
N VAL A 300 12.40 15.26 -11.19
CA VAL A 300 12.71 13.85 -11.48
C VAL A 300 13.90 13.81 -12.42
N LEU A 301 14.94 13.09 -12.03
CA LEU A 301 16.19 12.88 -12.72
C LEU A 301 16.24 11.44 -13.21
N THR A 302 16.29 11.26 -14.52
CA THR A 302 16.40 9.93 -15.15
C THR A 302 17.86 9.58 -15.35
N VAL A 303 18.28 8.43 -14.86
CA VAL A 303 19.65 7.87 -14.97
C VAL A 303 19.60 6.45 -15.53
N LYS A 304 20.75 5.83 -15.78
CA LYS A 304 20.80 4.43 -16.29
C LYS A 304 20.45 3.36 -15.24
N ALA A 305 20.74 3.63 -13.97
CA ALA A 305 20.56 2.68 -12.88
C ALA A 305 20.35 3.46 -11.57
N ASP A 306 19.10 3.57 -11.15
CA ASP A 306 18.71 4.40 -10.02
C ASP A 306 19.24 3.88 -8.68
N ASP A 307 19.26 2.57 -8.46
CA ASP A 307 19.84 1.90 -7.28
C ASP A 307 21.30 2.33 -7.07
N ARG A 308 22.09 2.29 -8.15
CA ARG A 308 23.53 2.61 -8.10
C ARG A 308 23.75 4.09 -7.79
N GLU A 309 23.07 4.98 -8.51
CA GLU A 309 23.22 6.42 -8.32
C GLU A 309 22.59 6.89 -7.00
N GLY A 310 21.51 6.26 -6.56
CA GLY A 310 20.88 6.45 -5.27
C GLY A 310 21.82 6.14 -4.12
N LEU A 311 22.55 5.01 -4.17
CA LEU A 311 23.59 4.68 -3.19
C LEU A 311 24.72 5.71 -3.18
N ARG A 312 25.12 6.21 -4.36
CA ARG A 312 26.15 7.25 -4.50
C ARG A 312 25.70 8.58 -3.87
N VAL A 313 24.46 8.99 -4.09
CA VAL A 313 23.84 10.17 -3.45
C VAL A 313 23.76 9.98 -1.93
N ARG A 314 23.30 8.82 -1.46
CA ARG A 314 23.22 8.52 -0.03
C ARG A 314 24.60 8.61 0.63
N ARG A 315 25.64 8.09 -0.02
CA ARG A 315 27.01 8.12 0.51
C ARG A 315 27.60 9.54 0.53
N LEU A 316 27.51 10.28 -0.58
CA LEU A 316 28.26 11.53 -0.74
C LEU A 316 27.51 12.75 -0.18
N ILE A 317 26.18 12.79 -0.31
CA ILE A 317 25.36 13.95 0.07
C ILE A 317 24.75 13.76 1.45
N PHE A 318 24.30 12.54 1.76
CA PHE A 318 23.71 12.20 3.06
C PHE A 318 24.72 11.56 4.02
N ARG A 319 25.95 11.27 3.61
CA ARG A 319 26.99 10.65 4.46
C ARG A 319 26.53 9.35 5.11
N GLY A 320 25.74 8.55 4.38
CA GLY A 320 25.14 7.30 4.87
C GLY A 320 23.88 7.45 5.73
N SER A 321 23.58 8.67 6.21
CA SER A 321 22.38 8.99 6.99
C SER A 321 21.10 8.93 6.14
N GLY A 322 19.95 8.78 6.80
CA GLY A 322 18.62 8.92 6.17
C GLY A 322 18.14 10.38 6.08
N ARG A 323 18.92 11.35 6.59
CA ARG A 323 18.55 12.76 6.66
C ARG A 323 19.75 13.69 6.65
N THR A 324 19.56 14.88 6.08
CA THR A 324 20.48 16.01 6.15
C THR A 324 19.77 17.29 6.61
N GLY A 325 20.49 18.16 7.32
CA GLY A 325 20.00 19.47 7.75
C GLY A 325 20.04 20.55 6.66
N LYS A 326 20.65 20.25 5.50
CA LYS A 326 20.74 21.17 4.36
C LYS A 326 19.36 21.55 3.82
N SER A 327 19.26 22.71 3.18
CA SER A 327 18.04 23.11 2.46
C SER A 327 17.77 22.21 1.25
N PHE A 328 16.50 22.11 0.86
CA PHE A 328 16.10 21.35 -0.33
C PHE A 328 16.79 21.85 -1.61
N SER A 329 16.88 23.17 -1.80
CA SER A 329 17.56 23.78 -2.95
C SER A 329 19.02 23.36 -3.04
N ARG A 330 19.75 23.38 -1.91
CA ARG A 330 21.15 22.96 -1.86
C ARG A 330 21.32 21.48 -2.17
N VAL A 331 20.49 20.62 -1.57
CA VAL A 331 20.54 19.17 -1.83
C VAL A 331 20.25 18.87 -3.30
N ARG A 332 19.24 19.54 -3.89
CA ARG A 332 18.91 19.39 -5.31
C ARG A 332 20.12 19.75 -6.19
N SER A 333 20.74 20.91 -5.98
CA SER A 333 21.90 21.34 -6.77
C SER A 333 23.11 20.41 -6.62
N GLU A 334 23.37 19.92 -5.40
CA GLU A 334 24.45 18.95 -5.16
C GLU A 334 24.19 17.62 -5.91
N ILE A 335 22.94 17.14 -5.95
CA ILE A 335 22.56 15.93 -6.70
C ILE A 335 22.68 16.16 -8.20
N GLU A 336 22.13 17.26 -8.71
CA GLU A 336 22.21 17.61 -10.15
C GLU A 336 23.67 17.69 -10.62
N HIS A 337 24.55 18.30 -9.82
CA HIS A 337 25.99 18.32 -10.11
C HIS A 337 26.61 16.92 -10.07
N LEU A 338 26.34 16.13 -9.03
CA LEU A 338 26.90 14.78 -8.86
C LEU A 338 26.52 13.81 -9.99
N LEU A 339 25.29 13.96 -10.52
CA LEU A 339 24.72 13.08 -11.54
C LEU A 339 24.85 13.64 -12.96
N SER A 340 25.42 14.84 -13.15
CA SER A 340 25.54 15.52 -14.45
C SER A 340 26.11 14.63 -15.57
N GLY A 341 27.15 13.85 -15.28
CA GLY A 341 27.78 12.94 -16.25
C GLY A 341 27.01 11.64 -16.55
N VAL A 342 25.90 11.37 -15.85
CA VAL A 342 25.10 10.14 -16.02
C VAL A 342 23.61 10.41 -16.24
N LEU A 343 23.22 11.69 -16.35
CA LEU A 343 21.84 12.11 -16.50
C LEU A 343 21.35 11.86 -17.93
N LEU A 344 20.23 11.17 -18.05
CA LEU A 344 19.56 10.89 -19.32
C LEU A 344 18.37 11.81 -19.57
N GLY A 345 17.76 12.34 -18.51
CA GLY A 345 16.58 13.20 -18.60
C GLY A 345 16.28 13.95 -17.31
N ARG A 346 15.55 15.06 -17.44
CA ARG A 346 15.12 15.90 -16.32
C ARG A 346 13.70 16.39 -16.54
N ARG A 347 12.83 16.14 -15.55
CA ARG A 347 11.46 16.68 -15.52
C ARG A 347 11.25 17.49 -14.27
N GLN A 348 10.89 18.76 -14.41
CA GLN A 348 10.56 19.64 -13.29
C GLN A 348 9.05 19.81 -13.17
N VAL A 349 8.55 19.73 -11.94
CA VAL A 349 7.14 19.98 -11.62
C VAL A 349 6.99 21.45 -11.27
N MET A 350 6.42 22.20 -12.20
CA MET A 350 6.15 23.63 -12.03
C MET A 350 4.92 23.85 -11.14
N GLU A 351 4.84 25.01 -10.50
CA GLU A 351 3.57 25.46 -9.93
C GLU A 351 2.53 25.54 -11.05
N SER A 352 1.34 25.00 -10.80
CA SER A 352 0.20 25.27 -11.66
C SER A 352 -0.05 26.77 -11.55
N CYS A 353 0.33 27.52 -12.59
CA CYS A 353 -0.05 28.91 -12.70
C CYS A 353 -1.58 28.94 -12.62
N LYS A 354 -2.15 29.56 -11.58
CA LYS A 354 -3.57 29.90 -11.54
C LYS A 354 -3.78 30.98 -12.61
N ILE A 355 -3.85 30.57 -13.87
CA ILE A 355 -4.32 31.43 -14.95
C ILE A 355 -5.84 31.25 -14.98
N CYS A 356 -6.50 32.35 -14.65
CA CYS A 356 -7.92 32.67 -14.71
C CYS A 356 -8.84 31.69 -15.48
N SER A 357 -9.84 31.14 -14.79
CA SER A 357 -11.28 31.34 -15.08
C SER A 357 -12.12 30.80 -13.92
#